data_AF-A0A7S6S4S6-F1
#
_entry.id   AF-A0A7S6S4S6-F1
#
_cell.length_a   1.000
_cell.length_b   1.000
_cell.length_c   1.000
_cell.angle_alpha   90.00
_cell.angle_beta   90.00
_cell.angle_gamma   90.00
#
_symmetry.space_group_name_H-M   'P 1'
#
loop_
_entity.id
_entity.type
_entity.pdbx_description
1 polymer ?
#
loop_
_entity_poly.entity_id
_entity_poly.type
_entity_poly.pdbx_seq_one_letter_code
_entity_poly.pdbx_strand_id
1 'polypeptide(L)'
;MQPSKPNDCGVLDAGLREVVATHGRGYAAIRVALCEDGLYRIGVEMHYAHGGFAFPISIHAEGFSTLDAARTAALELLLRSWHAPFPSEPDSVRTELAAMRAQVEARLRQPTLF
;
A
#
# COMPACT_ATOMS: atom_id res chain seq x y z
N MET A 1 10.34 14.54 -22.20
CA MET A 1 10.23 13.30 -21.40
C MET A 1 10.27 12.14 -22.37
N GLN A 2 11.28 11.26 -22.30
CA GLN A 2 11.26 10.00 -23.05
C GLN A 2 10.22 9.07 -22.39
N PRO A 3 9.32 8.42 -23.15
CA PRO A 3 8.44 7.42 -22.60
C PRO A 3 9.29 6.22 -22.14
N SER A 4 9.26 5.93 -20.83
CA SER A 4 9.93 4.75 -20.27
C SER A 4 9.34 3.50 -20.91
N LYS A 5 10.17 2.63 -21.47
CA LYS A 5 9.71 1.33 -21.97
C LYS A 5 9.15 0.51 -20.79
N PRO A 6 7.98 -0.14 -20.93
CA PRO A 6 7.47 -1.09 -19.92
C PRO A 6 8.46 -2.23 -19.67
N ASN A 7 8.48 -2.78 -18.46
CA ASN A 7 9.20 -4.02 -18.16
C ASN A 7 8.47 -5.25 -18.75
N ASP A 8 9.05 -6.44 -18.61
CA ASP A 8 8.47 -7.70 -19.14
C ASP A 8 7.10 -8.07 -18.54
N CYS A 9 6.64 -7.32 -17.54
CA CYS A 9 5.31 -7.44 -16.93
C CYS A 9 4.37 -6.29 -17.32
N GLY A 10 4.69 -5.48 -18.33
CA GLY A 10 3.85 -4.36 -18.79
C GLY A 10 3.76 -3.19 -17.80
N VAL A 11 4.72 -3.07 -16.89
CA VAL A 11 4.77 -2.00 -15.88
C VAL A 11 5.74 -0.92 -16.34
N LEU A 12 5.27 0.34 -16.44
CA LEU A 12 6.12 1.49 -16.72
C LEU A 12 6.97 1.82 -15.47
N ASP A 13 8.23 2.21 -15.71
CA ASP A 13 9.37 2.22 -14.76
C ASP A 13 9.19 3.07 -13.47
N ALA A 14 8.08 3.79 -13.32
CA ALA A 14 7.77 4.63 -12.16
C ALA A 14 6.70 4.02 -11.24
N GLY A 15 6.98 2.84 -10.69
CA GLY A 15 6.20 2.32 -9.57
C GLY A 15 6.43 3.17 -8.31
N LEU A 16 5.42 3.88 -7.82
CA LEU A 16 5.48 4.59 -6.54
C LEU A 16 5.34 3.58 -5.40
N ARG A 17 6.38 3.40 -4.60
CA ARG A 17 6.28 2.76 -3.29
C ARG A 17 6.28 3.82 -2.20
N GLU A 18 5.19 3.91 -1.45
CA GLU A 18 5.02 4.88 -0.37
C GLU A 18 4.86 4.15 0.96
N VAL A 19 5.75 4.42 1.92
CA VAL A 19 5.59 3.96 3.29
C VAL A 19 4.56 4.84 3.99
N VAL A 20 3.44 4.24 4.37
CA VAL A 20 2.25 4.94 4.88
C VAL A 20 2.14 4.94 6.40
N ALA A 21 2.80 4.00 7.06
CA ALA A 21 2.91 3.95 8.51
C ALA A 21 4.21 3.26 8.93
N THR A 22 4.75 3.67 10.08
CA THR A 22 5.89 3.02 10.72
C THR A 22 5.71 3.02 12.23
N HIS A 23 6.13 1.96 12.90
CA HIS A 23 6.26 1.94 14.36
C HIS A 23 7.34 0.93 14.77
N GLY A 24 8.36 1.39 15.50
CA GLY A 24 9.51 0.55 15.83
C GLY A 24 10.19 0.01 14.57
N ARG A 25 10.16 -1.32 14.38
CA ARG A 25 10.69 -2.01 13.19
C ARG A 25 9.63 -2.36 12.15
N GLY A 26 8.35 -2.18 12.48
CA GLY A 26 7.24 -2.43 11.57
C GLY A 26 6.97 -1.26 10.63
N TYR A 27 6.41 -1.58 9.47
CA TYR A 27 5.95 -0.62 8.49
C TYR A 27 4.74 -1.16 7.71
N ALA A 28 3.96 -0.24 7.14
CA ALA A 28 2.99 -0.54 6.10
C ALA A 28 3.25 0.36 4.89
N ALA A 29 3.10 -0.18 3.69
CA ALA A 29 3.36 0.54 2.45
C ALA A 29 2.30 0.23 1.38
N ILE A 30 2.07 1.22 0.53
CA ILE A 30 1.29 1.08 -0.70
C ILE A 30 2.23 1.14 -1.90
N ARG A 31 1.88 0.43 -2.96
CA ARG A 31 2.57 0.41 -4.25
C ARG A 31 1.55 0.78 -5.31
N VAL A 32 1.91 1.73 -6.17
CA VAL A 32 1.07 2.14 -7.30
C VAL A 32 1.93 2.15 -8.55
N ALA A 33 1.47 1.54 -9.64
CA ALA A 33 2.17 1.57 -10.91
C ALA A 33 1.21 1.89 -12.05
N LEU A 34 1.69 2.69 -13.00
CA LEU A 34 0.99 2.95 -14.27
C LEU A 34 1.31 1.81 -15.24
N CYS A 35 0.28 1.20 -15.81
CA CYS A 35 0.39 0.11 -16.77
C CYS A 35 0.18 0.61 -18.21
N GLU A 36 0.48 -0.25 -19.18
CA GLU A 36 0.40 0.04 -20.62
C GLU A 36 -1.00 0.50 -21.09
N ASP A 37 -2.06 0.05 -20.43
CA ASP A 37 -3.44 0.44 -20.74
C ASP A 37 -3.84 1.83 -20.20
N GLY A 38 -2.89 2.56 -19.59
CA GLY A 38 -3.10 3.88 -19.02
C GLY A 38 -3.79 3.86 -17.66
N LEU A 39 -3.99 2.68 -17.06
CA LEU A 39 -4.57 2.54 -15.73
C LEU A 39 -3.50 2.34 -14.65
N TYR A 40 -3.73 2.94 -13.49
CA TYR A 40 -2.94 2.72 -12.28
C TYR A 40 -3.41 1.47 -11.56
N ARG A 41 -2.47 0.60 -11.18
CA ARG A 41 -2.75 -0.61 -10.41
C ARG A 41 -2.02 -0.59 -9.09
N ILE A 42 -2.61 -1.25 -8.10
CA ILE A 42 -2.22 -1.14 -6.71
C ILE A 42 -1.71 -2.46 -6.14
N GLY A 43 -0.80 -2.34 -5.17
CA GLY A 43 -0.35 -3.42 -4.31
C GLY A 43 -0.14 -2.86 -2.91
N VAL A 44 -0.19 -3.72 -1.90
CA VAL A 44 -0.04 -3.32 -0.50
C VAL A 44 0.88 -4.28 0.22
N GLU A 45 1.57 -3.81 1.24
CA GLU A 45 2.38 -4.66 2.10
C GLU A 45 2.42 -4.11 3.53
N MET A 46 2.59 -5.02 4.48
CA MET A 46 2.79 -4.69 5.87
C MET A 46 3.77 -5.70 6.45
N HIS A 47 4.73 -5.19 7.21
CA HIS A 47 5.66 -5.98 8.00
C HIS A 47 5.63 -5.47 9.44
N TYR A 48 5.62 -6.39 10.39
CA TYR A 48 5.68 -6.10 11.81
C TYR A 48 6.55 -7.17 12.50
N ALA A 49 6.84 -7.00 13.78
CA ALA A 49 7.85 -7.81 14.47
C ALA A 49 7.66 -9.34 14.38
N HIS A 50 6.43 -9.82 14.21
CA HIS A 50 6.09 -11.24 14.21
C HIS A 50 5.51 -11.76 12.88
N GLY A 51 5.40 -10.90 11.85
CA GLY A 51 4.80 -11.33 10.59
C GLY A 51 4.58 -10.20 9.59
N GLY A 52 3.73 -10.47 8.62
CA GLY A 52 3.41 -9.51 7.56
C GLY A 52 2.68 -10.15 6.39
N PHE A 53 2.32 -9.31 5.43
CA PHE A 53 1.79 -9.73 4.13
C PHE A 53 2.28 -8.80 3.03
N ALA A 54 2.28 -9.30 1.80
CA ALA A 54 2.55 -8.51 0.61
C ALA A 54 1.64 -8.97 -0.52
N PHE A 55 0.75 -8.10 -0.98
CA PHE A 55 -0.05 -8.32 -2.18
C PHE A 55 0.61 -7.59 -3.35
N PRO A 56 1.05 -8.33 -4.39
CA PRO A 56 1.74 -7.75 -5.53
C PRO A 56 0.80 -6.94 -6.41
N ILE A 57 1.36 -6.04 -7.22
CA ILE A 57 0.62 -5.42 -8.32
C ILE A 57 0.41 -6.50 -9.38
N SER A 58 -0.85 -6.75 -9.74
CA SER A 58 -1.22 -7.68 -10.81
C SER A 58 -1.80 -6.92 -11.99
N ILE A 59 -1.30 -7.15 -13.20
CA ILE A 59 -1.82 -6.53 -14.43
C ILE A 59 -3.28 -6.87 -14.74
N HIS A 60 -3.81 -7.93 -14.13
CA HIS A 60 -5.20 -8.35 -14.28
C HIS A 60 -6.11 -7.80 -13.19
N ALA A 61 -5.56 -7.10 -12.18
CA ALA A 61 -6.35 -6.44 -11.15
C ALA A 61 -7.09 -5.21 -11.71
N GLU A 62 -8.12 -4.78 -10.98
CA GLU A 62 -8.80 -3.52 -11.22
C GLU A 62 -7.80 -2.35 -11.30
N GLY A 63 -8.00 -1.49 -12.29
CA GLY A 63 -7.18 -0.33 -12.55
C GLY A 63 -7.95 0.98 -12.31
N PHE A 64 -7.22 2.02 -11.92
CA PHE A 64 -7.76 3.34 -11.60
C PHE A 64 -7.29 4.36 -12.63
N SER A 65 -8.13 5.34 -12.96
CA SER A 65 -7.81 6.36 -13.97
C SER A 65 -6.87 7.47 -13.47
N THR A 66 -6.72 7.63 -12.15
CA THR A 66 -5.85 8.64 -11.55
C THR A 66 -4.98 8.05 -10.46
N LEU A 67 -3.80 8.65 -10.25
CA LEU A 67 -2.90 8.28 -9.17
C LEU A 67 -3.56 8.46 -7.79
N ASP A 68 -4.37 9.51 -7.62
CA ASP A 68 -5.02 9.79 -6.33
C ASP A 68 -6.11 8.77 -5.99
N ALA A 69 -6.92 8.36 -6.99
CA ALA A 69 -7.88 7.28 -6.84
C ALA A 69 -7.19 5.95 -6.50
N ALA A 70 -6.07 5.64 -7.18
CA ALA A 70 -5.28 4.46 -6.89
C ALA A 70 -4.68 4.49 -5.46
N ARG A 71 -4.12 5.63 -5.03
CA ARG A 71 -3.56 5.78 -3.68
C ARG A 71 -4.65 5.61 -2.62
N THR A 72 -5.80 6.24 -2.80
CA THR A 72 -6.95 6.10 -1.89
C THR A 72 -7.41 4.64 -1.80
N ALA A 73 -7.61 3.98 -2.94
CA ALA A 73 -8.00 2.58 -2.99
C ALA A 73 -6.96 1.65 -2.35
N ALA A 74 -5.67 1.96 -2.49
CA ALA A 74 -4.59 1.21 -1.86
C ALA A 74 -4.58 1.37 -0.33
N LEU A 75 -4.81 2.58 0.19
CA LEU A 75 -4.94 2.83 1.62
C LEU A 75 -6.15 2.08 2.22
N GLU A 76 -7.29 2.10 1.52
CA GLU A 76 -8.46 1.35 1.95
C GLU A 76 -8.24 -0.17 1.91
N LEU A 77 -7.62 -0.68 0.85
CA LEU A 77 -7.28 -2.10 0.72
C LEU A 77 -6.36 -2.52 1.88
N LEU A 78 -5.35 -1.72 2.19
CA LEU A 78 -4.45 -1.96 3.31
C LEU A 78 -5.21 -2.05 4.64
N LEU A 79 -6.18 -1.15 4.90
CA LEU A 79 -7.00 -1.18 6.12
C LEU A 79 -7.99 -2.35 6.18
N ARG A 80 -8.54 -2.77 5.03
CA ARG A 80 -9.42 -3.95 4.92
C ARG A 80 -8.64 -5.24 5.16
N SER A 81 -7.40 -5.30 4.69
CA SER A 81 -6.50 -6.45 4.86
C SER A 81 -5.64 -6.38 6.12
N TRP A 82 -5.94 -5.46 7.04
CA TRP A 82 -5.13 -5.24 8.23
C TRP A 82 -5.09 -6.49 9.10
N HIS A 83 -3.89 -6.87 9.54
CA HIS A 83 -3.73 -8.08 10.33
C HIS A 83 -4.39 -7.92 11.70
N ALA A 84 -5.18 -8.93 12.08
CA ALA A 84 -5.66 -9.09 13.44
C ALA A 84 -4.64 -9.97 14.20
N PRO A 85 -3.96 -9.42 15.23
CA PRO A 85 -2.91 -10.15 15.94
C PRO A 85 -3.44 -11.42 16.60
N PHE A 86 -2.66 -12.50 16.51
CA PHE A 86 -3.01 -13.79 17.12
C PHE A 86 -3.10 -13.66 18.65
N PRO A 87 -3.89 -14.50 19.34
CA PRO A 87 -3.95 -14.50 20.80
C PRO A 87 -2.59 -14.76 21.48
N SER A 88 -1.69 -15.48 20.82
CA SER A 88 -0.35 -15.82 21.32
C SER A 88 0.71 -14.73 21.14
N GLU A 89 0.42 -13.67 20.38
CA GLU A 89 1.36 -12.57 20.19
C GLU A 89 1.41 -11.65 21.42
N PRO A 90 2.59 -11.10 21.74
CA PRO A 90 2.76 -10.21 22.89
C PRO A 90 1.98 -8.90 22.70
N ASP A 91 1.60 -8.26 23.80
CA ASP A 91 0.84 -7.00 23.78
C ASP A 91 1.53 -5.88 22.98
N SER A 92 2.86 -5.89 22.93
CA SER A 92 3.65 -4.96 22.11
C SER A 92 3.28 -5.01 20.63
N VAL A 93 2.93 -6.18 20.08
CA VAL A 93 2.48 -6.32 18.69
C VAL A 93 1.12 -5.67 18.50
N ARG A 94 0.21 -5.79 19.49
CA ARG A 94 -1.11 -5.13 19.43
C ARG A 94 -0.94 -3.61 19.44
N THR A 95 -0.06 -3.08 20.28
CA THR A 95 0.26 -1.65 20.33
C THR A 95 0.89 -1.17 19.01
N GLU A 96 1.85 -1.91 18.46
CA GLU A 96 2.51 -1.60 17.19
C GLU A 96 1.49 -1.53 16.03
N LEU A 97 0.66 -2.57 15.88
CA LEU A 97 -0.35 -2.64 14.83
C LEU A 97 -1.42 -1.55 15.00
N ALA A 98 -1.86 -1.25 16.22
CA ALA A 98 -2.81 -0.18 16.48
C ALA A 98 -2.23 1.20 16.12
N ALA A 99 -0.98 1.46 16.50
CA ALA A 99 -0.30 2.72 16.19
C ALA A 99 -0.09 2.91 14.67
N MET A 100 0.29 1.86 13.96
CA MET A 100 0.42 1.91 12.50
C MET A 100 -0.94 2.10 11.82
N ARG A 101 -1.99 1.43 12.30
CA ARG A 101 -3.34 1.56 11.73
C ARG A 101 -3.84 3.00 11.84
N ALA A 102 -3.65 3.63 13.00
CA ALA A 102 -4.05 5.01 13.23
C ALA A 102 -3.36 6.01 12.27
N GLN A 103 -2.10 5.76 11.90
CA GLN A 103 -1.38 6.57 10.92
C GLN A 103 -2.00 6.46 9.52
N VAL A 104 -2.38 5.25 9.10
CA VAL A 104 -3.04 5.02 7.80
C VAL A 104 -4.41 5.68 7.76
N GLU A 105 -5.21 5.51 8.83
CA GLU A 105 -6.52 6.18 8.96
C GLU A 105 -6.40 7.70 9.00
N ALA A 106 -5.33 8.25 9.58
CA ALA A 106 -5.07 9.68 9.56
C ALA A 106 -4.79 10.19 8.14
N ARG A 107 -4.04 9.43 7.31
CA ARG A 107 -3.78 9.81 5.91
C ARG A 107 -5.05 9.83 5.06
N LEU A 108 -5.98 8.88 5.24
CA LEU A 108 -7.26 8.90 4.54
C LEU A 108 -8.15 10.10 4.89
N ARG A 109 -8.00 10.64 6.11
CA ARG A 109 -8.76 11.81 6.56
C ARG A 109 -8.14 13.14 6.15
N GLN A 110 -6.88 13.14 5.68
CA GLN A 110 -6.27 14.36 5.21
C GLN A 110 -6.87 14.74 3.85
N PRO A 111 -7.44 15.94 3.71
CA PRO A 111 -7.88 16.41 2.39
C PRO A 111 -6.66 16.49 1.48
N THR A 112 -6.73 15.81 0.33
CA THR A 112 -5.74 15.96 -0.73
C THR A 112 -5.88 17.37 -1.29
N LEU A 113 -4.89 18.23 -1.03
CA LEU A 113 -4.84 19.60 -1.55
C LEU A 113 -4.42 19.57 -3.02
N PHE A 114 -5.30 19.11 -3.91
CA PHE A 114 -5.09 19.19 -5.36
C PHE A 114 -6.40 19.52 -6.06
#